data_AF-A0A8C2PAP4-F1
#
_entry.id   AF-A0A8C2PAP4-F1
#
_cell.length_a   1.000
_cell.length_b   1.000
_cell.length_c   1.000
_cell.angle_alpha   90.00
_cell.angle_beta   90.00
_cell.angle_gamma   90.00
#
_symmetry.space_group_name_H-M   'P 1'
#
loop_
_entity.id
_entity.type
_entity.pdbx_description
1 polymer ?
#
loop_
_entity_poly.entity_id
_entity_poly.type
_entity_poly.pdbx_seq_one_letter_code
_entity_poly.pdbx_strand_id
1 'polypeptide(L)'
;VAGDVIATKIVELSKKNRVLMAESEGAKTRVRQLSKRIQELEQELQIAQARLPAKGPTDAGAKPPRTQMGDRVLPENPEVKVLQDRLAATNLKMSDLRNQIQAVKQELRMAQKVLTSEVGEDVNIQQLLSSPGTWRGRAQQILVLQSKVSESSDSSWP
;
A
#
# COMPACT_ATOMS: atom_id res chain seq x y z
N VAL A 1 -11.82 4.69 -35.37
CA VAL A 1 -10.40 4.52 -34.94
C VAL A 1 -10.22 4.74 -33.44
N ALA A 2 -10.70 5.83 -32.83
CA ALA A 2 -10.52 6.09 -31.38
C ALA A 2 -11.15 5.04 -30.43
N GLY A 3 -12.33 4.50 -30.76
CA GLY A 3 -12.99 3.48 -29.93
C GLY A 3 -12.23 2.14 -29.85
N ASP A 4 -11.51 1.78 -30.91
CA ASP A 4 -10.75 0.53 -31.00
C ASP A 4 -9.48 0.58 -30.12
N VAL A 5 -8.85 1.77 -30.06
CA VAL A 5 -7.72 2.05 -29.17
C VAL A 5 -8.15 1.97 -27.69
N ILE A 6 -9.33 2.48 -27.35
CA ILE A 6 -9.88 2.42 -25.99
C ILE A 6 -10.20 0.98 -25.60
N ALA A 7 -10.85 0.21 -26.48
CA ALA A 7 -11.16 -1.20 -26.24
C ALA A 7 -9.90 -2.04 -25.98
N THR A 8 -8.86 -1.81 -26.78
CA THR A 8 -7.55 -2.47 -26.61
C THR A 8 -6.93 -2.13 -25.25
N LYS A 9 -7.03 -0.85 -24.82
CA LYS A 9 -6.48 -0.42 -23.53
C LYS A 9 -7.22 -1.03 -22.34
N ILE A 10 -8.54 -1.15 -22.42
CA ILE A 10 -9.38 -1.79 -21.38
C ILE A 10 -8.97 -3.26 -21.20
N VAL A 11 -8.79 -3.99 -22.30
CA VAL A 11 -8.35 -5.40 -22.25
C VAL A 11 -6.95 -5.52 -21.67
N GLU A 12 -6.02 -4.65 -22.06
CA GLU A 12 -4.66 -4.62 -21.53
C GLU A 12 -4.65 -4.38 -20.02
N LEU A 13 -5.40 -3.36 -19.55
CA LEU A 13 -5.51 -3.04 -18.12
C LEU A 13 -6.18 -4.17 -17.34
N SER A 14 -7.19 -4.83 -17.91
CA SER A 14 -7.86 -5.98 -17.29
C SER A 14 -6.90 -7.16 -17.09
N LYS A 15 -6.04 -7.43 -18.09
CA LYS A 15 -4.99 -8.46 -17.99
C LYS A 15 -3.98 -8.11 -16.90
N LYS A 16 -3.49 -6.86 -16.86
CA LYS A 16 -2.58 -6.40 -15.80
C LYS A 16 -3.21 -6.50 -14.41
N ASN A 17 -4.48 -6.13 -14.26
CA ASN A 17 -5.19 -6.21 -12.99
C ASN A 17 -5.28 -7.66 -12.47
N ARG A 18 -5.57 -8.63 -13.35
CA ARG A 18 -5.55 -10.06 -12.98
C ARG A 18 -4.19 -10.54 -12.49
N VAL A 19 -3.11 -10.16 -13.18
CA VAL A 19 -1.75 -10.52 -12.76
C VAL A 19 -1.42 -9.92 -11.39
N LEU A 20 -1.71 -8.64 -11.20
CA LEU A 20 -1.47 -7.95 -9.92
C LEU A 20 -2.27 -8.56 -8.77
N MET A 21 -3.51 -9.00 -8.99
CA MET A 21 -4.28 -9.73 -7.98
C MET A 21 -3.61 -11.05 -7.58
N ALA A 22 -3.15 -11.84 -8.55
CA ALA A 22 -2.46 -13.10 -8.27
C ALA A 22 -1.15 -12.87 -7.50
N GLU A 23 -0.36 -11.87 -7.88
CA GLU A 23 0.86 -11.50 -7.17
C GLU A 23 0.59 -11.02 -5.74
N SER A 24 -0.49 -10.24 -5.53
CA SER A 24 -0.91 -9.76 -4.21
C SER A 24 -1.27 -10.91 -3.27
N GLU A 25 -2.05 -11.89 -3.73
CA GLU A 25 -2.41 -13.06 -2.92
C GLU A 25 -1.19 -13.93 -2.60
N GLY A 26 -0.27 -14.10 -3.56
CA GLY A 26 1.00 -14.78 -3.34
C GLY A 26 1.90 -14.04 -2.32
N ALA A 27 1.87 -12.70 -2.31
CA ALA A 27 2.57 -11.89 -1.33
C ALA A 27 1.94 -12.03 0.07
N LYS A 28 0.60 -11.96 0.19
CA LYS A 28 -0.11 -12.14 1.47
C LYS A 28 0.17 -13.50 2.10
N THR A 29 0.25 -14.55 1.27
CA THR A 29 0.56 -15.90 1.75
C THR A 29 1.99 -16.00 2.29
N ARG A 30 2.96 -15.44 1.57
CA ARG A 30 4.36 -15.38 2.03
C ARG A 30 4.52 -14.57 3.32
N VAL A 31 3.81 -13.44 3.44
CA VAL A 31 3.79 -12.65 4.68
C VAL A 31 3.27 -13.49 5.85
N ARG A 32 2.15 -14.20 5.68
CA ARG A 32 1.61 -15.08 6.73
C ARG A 32 2.61 -16.17 7.16
N GLN A 33 3.27 -16.81 6.20
CA GLN A 33 4.29 -17.83 6.47
C GLN A 33 5.49 -17.26 7.23
N LEU A 34 6.02 -16.12 6.78
CA LEU A 34 7.16 -15.47 7.42
C LEU A 34 6.81 -14.94 8.81
N SER A 35 5.62 -14.36 9.00
CA SER A 35 5.14 -13.92 10.32
C SER A 35 5.05 -15.09 11.30
N LYS A 36 4.53 -16.24 10.85
CA LYS A 36 4.50 -17.45 11.69
C LYS A 36 5.92 -17.88 12.06
N ARG A 37 6.86 -17.89 11.11
CA ARG A 37 8.24 -18.27 11.37
C ARG A 37 8.96 -17.33 12.34
N ILE A 38 8.67 -16.03 12.27
CA ILE A 38 9.18 -15.04 13.23
C ILE A 38 8.67 -15.36 14.63
N GLN A 39 7.37 -15.61 14.79
CA GLN A 39 6.80 -15.96 16.10
C GLN A 39 7.40 -17.25 16.69
N GLU A 40 7.60 -18.27 15.86
CA GLU A 40 8.28 -19.51 16.28
C GLU A 40 9.70 -19.23 16.77
N LEU A 41 10.49 -18.47 16.00
CA LEU A 41 11.85 -18.11 16.37
C LEU A 41 11.92 -17.25 17.63
N GLU A 42 10.98 -16.31 17.81
CA GLU A 42 10.86 -15.50 19.03
C GLU A 42 10.56 -16.39 20.25
N GLN A 43 9.68 -17.37 20.11
CA GLN A 43 9.40 -18.36 21.17
C GLN A 43 10.60 -19.24 21.47
N GLU A 44 11.30 -19.76 20.45
CA GLU A 44 12.52 -20.55 20.61
C GLU A 44 13.60 -19.75 21.37
N LEU A 45 13.75 -18.47 21.03
CA LEU A 45 14.70 -17.55 21.68
C LEU A 45 14.31 -17.33 23.15
N GLN A 46 13.02 -17.09 23.43
CA GLN A 46 12.53 -16.92 24.81
C GLN A 46 12.77 -18.18 25.66
N ILE A 47 12.55 -19.37 25.10
CA ILE A 47 12.81 -20.64 25.77
C ILE A 47 14.32 -20.84 26.00
N ALA A 48 15.16 -20.50 25.02
CA ALA A 48 16.61 -20.58 25.16
C ALA A 48 17.14 -19.63 26.24
N GLN A 49 16.58 -18.41 26.34
CA GLN A 49 16.90 -17.46 27.41
C GLN A 49 16.45 -17.96 28.79
N ALA A 50 15.27 -18.58 28.89
CA ALA A 50 14.78 -19.17 30.14
C ALA A 50 15.57 -20.41 30.59
N ARG A 51 16.30 -21.07 29.68
CA ARG A 51 17.19 -22.20 29.97
C ARG A 51 18.60 -21.79 30.42
N LEU A 52 18.95 -20.50 30.34
CA LEU A 52 20.19 -20.01 30.96
C LEU A 52 20.02 -20.05 32.49
N PRO A 53 20.95 -20.68 33.24
CA PRO A 53 20.84 -20.75 34.69
C PRO A 53 20.92 -19.35 35.29
N ALA A 54 19.95 -19.01 36.15
CA ALA A 54 19.94 -17.82 36.96
C ALA A 54 21.21 -17.79 37.82
N LYS A 55 22.17 -16.92 37.46
CA LYS A 55 23.28 -16.59 38.33
C LYS A 55 22.72 -15.69 39.43
N GLY A 56 22.27 -16.33 40.51
CA GLY A 56 21.85 -15.70 41.76
C GLY A 56 23.02 -15.06 42.53
N PRO A 57 22.69 -14.32 43.61
CA PRO A 57 23.42 -13.15 44.08
C PRO A 57 24.57 -13.50 45.03
N THR A 58 25.70 -12.82 44.90
CA THR A 58 26.67 -12.69 46.00
C THR A 58 27.20 -11.26 46.01
N ASP A 59 26.86 -10.60 47.10
CA ASP A 59 27.36 -9.34 47.63
C ASP A 59 28.88 -9.41 47.87
N ALA A 60 29.61 -8.35 47.48
CA ALA A 60 30.89 -7.91 48.02
C ALA A 60 31.49 -6.85 47.08
N GLY A 61 31.51 -5.60 47.52
CA GLY A 61 32.08 -4.49 46.77
C GLY A 61 33.59 -4.63 46.56
N ALA A 62 34.05 -4.31 45.34
CA ALA A 62 35.34 -3.69 45.05
C ALA A 62 35.39 -3.29 43.57
N LYS A 63 35.66 -2.01 43.33
CA LYS A 63 36.14 -1.28 42.12
C LYS A 63 36.16 -1.99 40.75
N PRO A 64 35.81 -1.27 39.66
CA PRO A 64 35.95 -1.79 38.31
C PRO A 64 37.41 -1.69 37.84
N PRO A 65 38.04 -2.75 37.32
CA PRO A 65 39.12 -2.60 36.37
C PRO A 65 38.55 -2.78 34.97
N ARG A 66 38.62 -1.69 34.20
CA ARG A 66 38.64 -1.74 32.74
C ARG A 66 39.52 -2.90 32.29
N THR A 67 38.91 -3.89 31.65
CA THR A 67 39.63 -4.86 30.83
C THR A 67 38.85 -5.02 29.53
N GLN A 68 39.38 -4.34 28.50
CA GLN A 68 39.44 -4.82 27.12
C GLN A 68 38.04 -5.05 26.51
N MET A 69 37.46 -4.14 25.70
CA MET A 69 37.90 -3.90 24.32
C MET A 69 38.80 -5.00 23.75
N GLY A 70 38.40 -6.26 23.98
CA GLY A 70 38.78 -7.37 23.15
C GLY A 70 37.84 -7.30 21.97
N ASP A 71 38.38 -6.80 20.87
CA ASP A 71 38.04 -7.16 19.50
C ASP A 71 37.84 -8.69 19.41
N ARG A 72 36.69 -9.17 19.89
CA ARG A 72 36.23 -10.50 19.57
C ARG A 72 35.52 -10.28 18.25
N VAL A 73 36.32 -10.29 17.19
CA VAL A 73 35.95 -10.92 15.93
C VAL A 73 35.54 -12.36 16.30
N LEU A 74 34.33 -12.49 16.87
CA LEU A 74 33.56 -13.69 16.69
C LEU A 74 33.54 -13.88 15.17
N PRO A 75 33.82 -15.08 14.65
CA PRO A 75 33.62 -15.31 13.24
C PRO A 75 32.17 -14.88 12.98
N GLU A 76 32.01 -13.75 12.31
CA GLU A 76 30.72 -13.24 11.88
C GLU A 76 30.23 -14.36 10.99
N ASN A 77 29.37 -15.23 11.53
CA ASN A 77 28.95 -16.42 10.83
C ASN A 77 28.39 -15.89 9.50
N PRO A 78 28.97 -16.24 8.34
CA PRO A 78 28.63 -15.61 7.07
C PRO A 78 27.13 -15.72 6.78
N GLU A 79 26.48 -16.75 7.31
CA GLU A 79 25.01 -16.88 7.29
C GLU A 79 24.29 -15.77 8.06
N VAL A 80 24.77 -15.39 9.26
CA VAL A 80 24.18 -14.31 10.07
C VAL A 80 24.28 -12.97 9.33
N LYS A 81 25.40 -12.71 8.66
CA LYS A 81 25.59 -11.49 7.86
C LYS A 81 24.66 -11.45 6.65
N VAL A 82 24.55 -12.56 5.90
CA VAL A 82 23.61 -12.69 4.78
C VAL A 82 22.16 -12.53 5.24
N LEU A 83 21.82 -13.08 6.41
CA LEU A 83 20.49 -12.92 7.00
C LEU A 83 20.22 -11.48 7.43
N GLN A 84 21.19 -10.77 8.00
CA GLN A 84 21.10 -9.35 8.33
C GLN A 84 20.93 -8.47 7.08
N ASP A 85 21.72 -8.71 6.03
CA ASP A 85 21.60 -7.96 4.78
C ASP A 85 20.25 -8.22 4.11
N ARG A 86 19.76 -9.47 4.15
CA ARG A 86 18.44 -9.82 3.62
C ARG A 86 17.32 -9.20 4.44
N LEU A 87 17.47 -9.12 5.76
CA LEU A 87 16.52 -8.43 6.65
C LEU A 87 16.49 -6.93 6.34
N ALA A 88 17.66 -6.30 6.19
CA ALA A 88 17.79 -4.89 5.83
C ALA A 88 17.14 -4.58 4.46
N ALA A 89 17.44 -5.39 3.44
CA ALA A 89 16.84 -5.27 2.11
C ALA A 89 15.32 -5.43 2.13
N THR A 90 14.81 -6.38 2.94
CA THR A 90 13.37 -6.59 3.09
C THR A 90 12.69 -5.44 3.83
N ASN A 91 13.33 -4.90 4.86
CA ASN A 91 12.84 -3.72 5.59
C ASN A 91 12.79 -2.48 4.71
N LEU A 92 13.81 -2.27 3.86
CA LEU A 92 13.82 -1.20 2.86
C LEU A 92 12.64 -1.36 1.90
N LYS A 93 12.46 -2.56 1.32
CA LYS A 93 11.35 -2.85 0.43
C LYS A 93 9.98 -2.67 1.10
N MET A 94 9.86 -3.00 2.38
CA MET A 94 8.64 -2.76 3.15
C MET A 94 8.36 -1.27 3.31
N SER A 95 9.39 -0.45 3.55
CA SER A 95 9.28 1.01 3.58
C SER A 95 8.81 1.57 2.24
N ASP A 96 9.43 1.12 1.14
CA ASP A 96 9.07 1.55 -0.22
C ASP A 96 7.61 1.22 -0.56
N LEU A 97 7.16 0.01 -0.23
CA LEU A 97 5.77 -0.40 -0.46
C LEU A 97 4.79 0.43 0.39
N ARG A 98 5.13 0.77 1.64
CA ARG A 98 4.32 1.69 2.45
C ARG A 98 4.20 3.06 1.79
N ASN A 99 5.30 3.58 1.26
CA ASN A 99 5.33 4.87 0.56
C ASN A 99 4.48 4.82 -0.73
N GLN A 100 4.60 3.75 -1.53
CA GLN A 100 3.77 3.56 -2.72
C GLN A 100 2.27 3.49 -2.40
N ILE A 101 1.89 2.77 -1.34
CA ILE A 101 0.49 2.72 -0.88
C ILE A 101 -0.02 4.12 -0.51
N GLN A 102 0.81 4.93 0.16
CA GLN A 102 0.43 6.30 0.51
C GLN A 102 0.27 7.18 -0.73
N ALA A 103 1.16 7.06 -1.72
CA ALA A 103 1.08 7.78 -3.00
C ALA A 103 -0.21 7.42 -3.76
N VAL A 104 -0.49 6.13 -3.94
CA VAL A 104 -1.70 5.65 -4.63
C VAL A 104 -2.97 6.10 -3.89
N LYS A 105 -2.97 6.08 -2.55
CA LYS A 105 -4.10 6.61 -1.76
C LYS A 105 -4.30 8.12 -1.94
N GLN A 106 -3.24 8.88 -2.17
CA GLN A 106 -3.34 10.31 -2.46
C GLN A 106 -3.89 10.54 -3.86
N GLU A 107 -3.38 9.82 -4.86
CA GLU A 107 -3.88 9.88 -6.23
C GLU A 107 -5.36 9.49 -6.32
N LEU A 108 -5.77 8.43 -5.60
CA LEU A 108 -7.17 8.02 -5.54
C LEU A 108 -8.06 9.13 -4.97
N ARG A 109 -7.63 9.80 -3.90
CA ARG A 109 -8.36 10.94 -3.32
C ARG A 109 -8.46 12.10 -4.29
N MET A 110 -7.40 12.36 -5.07
CA MET A 110 -7.44 13.40 -6.11
C MET A 110 -8.40 13.03 -7.24
N ALA A 111 -8.36 11.79 -7.73
CA ALA A 111 -9.28 11.30 -8.75
C ALA A 111 -10.74 11.36 -8.28
N GLN A 112 -11.01 11.01 -7.03
CA GLN A 112 -12.34 11.15 -6.42
C GLN A 112 -12.81 12.61 -6.39
N LYS A 113 -11.95 13.56 -6.01
CA LYS A 113 -12.30 14.99 -6.03
C LYS A 113 -12.65 15.48 -7.44
N VAL A 114 -11.84 15.11 -8.44
CA VAL A 114 -12.11 15.46 -9.84
C VAL A 114 -13.42 14.84 -10.30
N LEU A 115 -13.66 13.56 -9.98
CA LEU A 115 -14.92 12.90 -10.31
C LEU A 115 -16.11 13.61 -9.66
N THR A 116 -16.04 13.94 -8.37
CA THR A 116 -17.09 14.72 -7.67
C THR A 116 -17.33 16.06 -8.34
N SER A 117 -16.29 16.77 -8.79
CA SER A 117 -16.49 18.04 -9.51
C SER A 117 -17.17 17.87 -10.88
N GLU A 118 -16.98 16.72 -11.54
CA GLU A 118 -17.59 16.42 -12.83
C GLU A 118 -19.04 15.92 -12.69
N VAL A 119 -19.35 15.16 -11.63
CA VAL A 119 -20.72 14.67 -11.38
C VAL A 119 -21.56 15.66 -10.57
N GLY A 120 -20.96 16.57 -9.81
CA GLY A 120 -21.66 17.47 -8.89
C GLY A 120 -21.63 16.97 -7.44
N GLU A 121 -21.75 17.90 -6.50
CA GLU A 121 -21.53 17.66 -5.06
C GLU A 121 -22.64 16.79 -4.42
N ASP A 122 -23.85 16.82 -4.96
CA ASP A 122 -25.02 16.10 -4.43
C ASP A 122 -25.20 14.68 -4.99
N VAL A 123 -24.26 14.19 -5.79
CA VAL A 123 -24.39 12.92 -6.52
C VAL A 123 -23.61 11.81 -5.84
N ASN A 124 -24.33 10.77 -5.40
CA ASN A 124 -23.71 9.61 -4.79
C ASN A 124 -23.02 8.74 -5.86
N ILE A 125 -21.68 8.71 -5.82
CA ILE A 125 -20.84 7.93 -6.74
C ILE A 125 -21.21 6.43 -6.74
N GLN A 126 -21.62 5.86 -5.60
CA GLN A 126 -22.04 4.46 -5.53
C GLN A 126 -23.32 4.20 -6.33
N GLN A 127 -24.25 5.16 -6.37
CA GLN A 127 -25.48 5.03 -7.16
C GLN A 127 -25.19 5.13 -8.67
N LEU A 128 -24.17 5.90 -9.07
CA LEU A 128 -23.71 5.94 -10.46
C LEU A 128 -23.14 4.61 -10.93
N LEU A 129 -22.51 3.86 -10.04
CA LEU A 129 -22.00 2.52 -10.33
C LEU A 129 -23.13 1.50 -10.50
N SER A 130 -24.25 1.67 -9.79
CA SER A 130 -25.42 0.79 -9.86
C SER A 130 -26.24 0.94 -11.15
N SER A 131 -26.21 2.11 -11.78
CA SER A 131 -26.98 2.43 -12.99
C SER A 131 -26.10 3.08 -14.07
N PRO A 132 -25.18 2.32 -14.68
CA PRO A 132 -24.30 2.85 -15.71
C PRO A 132 -25.09 3.28 -16.94
N GLY A 133 -24.88 4.53 -17.38
CA GLY A 133 -25.43 5.07 -18.63
C GLY A 133 -26.60 6.05 -18.50
N THR A 134 -27.25 6.13 -17.33
CA THR A 134 -28.32 7.12 -17.09
C THR A 134 -27.77 8.51 -16.76
N TRP A 135 -26.55 8.57 -16.21
CA TRP A 135 -25.94 9.82 -15.78
C TRP A 135 -25.24 10.56 -16.92
N ARG A 136 -25.48 11.87 -17.04
CA ARG A 136 -24.74 12.80 -17.90
C ARG A 136 -23.91 13.74 -17.03
N GLY A 137 -22.64 13.95 -17.38
CA GLY A 137 -21.74 14.84 -16.63
C GLY A 137 -22.27 16.27 -16.53
N ARG A 138 -21.86 16.98 -15.48
CA ARG A 138 -22.32 18.35 -15.19
C ARG A 138 -22.03 19.30 -16.35
N ALA A 139 -20.86 19.20 -16.98
CA ALA A 139 -20.50 20.03 -18.13
C ALA A 139 -21.50 19.85 -19.29
N GLN A 140 -21.91 18.61 -19.57
CA GLN A 140 -22.90 18.34 -20.61
C GLN A 140 -24.30 18.84 -20.22
N GLN A 141 -24.70 18.70 -18.95
CA GLN A 141 -25.96 19.25 -18.47
C GLN A 141 -26.00 20.78 -18.62
N ILE A 142 -24.91 21.48 -18.29
CA ILE A 142 -24.78 22.93 -18.45
C ILE A 142 -24.93 23.31 -19.92
N LEU A 143 -24.20 22.66 -20.83
CA LEU A 143 -24.30 22.93 -22.27
C LEU A 143 -25.72 22.76 -22.81
N VAL A 144 -26.39 21.67 -22.42
CA VAL A 144 -27.79 21.42 -22.83
C VAL A 144 -28.73 22.49 -22.28
N LEU A 145 -28.55 22.91 -21.02
CA LEU A 145 -29.35 23.97 -20.41
C LEU A 145 -29.09 25.32 -21.09
N GLN A 146 -27.84 25.63 -21.43
CA GLN A 146 -27.48 26.84 -22.16
C GLN A 146 -28.17 26.90 -23.54
N SER A 147 -28.15 25.81 -24.31
CA SER A 147 -28.86 25.73 -25.60
C SER A 147 -30.36 26.01 -25.45
N LYS A 148 -31.00 25.35 -24.47
CA LYS A 148 -32.43 25.54 -24.20
C LYS A 148 -32.77 26.97 -23.80
N VAL A 149 -31.92 27.62 -22.99
CA VAL A 149 -32.10 29.02 -22.60
C VAL A 149 -31.97 29.93 -23.82
N SER A 150 -30.95 29.73 -24.67
CA SER A 150 -30.75 30.49 -25.90
C SER A 150 -31.95 30.38 -26.86
N GLU A 151 -32.42 29.16 -27.11
CA GLU A 151 -33.61 28.91 -27.95
C GLU A 151 -34.89 29.55 -27.38
N SER A 152 -35.05 29.48 -26.05
CA SER A 152 -36.21 30.08 -25.37
C SER A 152 -36.13 31.61 -25.36
N SER A 153 -34.93 32.19 -25.25
CA SER A 153 -34.73 33.62 -25.38
C SER A 153 -34.99 34.10 -26.81
N ASP A 154 -34.49 33.41 -27.84
CA ASP A 154 -34.78 33.74 -29.25
C ASP A 154 -36.27 33.63 -29.57
N SER A 155 -36.97 32.65 -28.98
CA SER A 155 -38.41 32.48 -29.17
C SER A 155 -39.25 33.50 -28.38
N SER A 156 -38.66 34.20 -27.41
CA SER A 156 -39.33 35.17 -26.54
C SER A 156 -39.13 36.63 -26.98
N TRP A 157 -38.32 36.89 -28.01
CA TRP A 157 -38.16 38.21 -28.61
C TRP A 157 -38.88 38.27 -29.96
N PRO A 158 -39.97 39.07 -30.12
CA PRO A 158 -40.55 39.40 -31.42
C PRO A 158 -39.70 40.40 -32.21
#